data_AF-A0A6B3HBA8-F1
#
_entry.id   AF-A0A6B3HBA8-F1
#
_cell.length_a   1.000
_cell.length_b   1.000
_cell.length_c   1.000
_cell.angle_alpha   90.00
_cell.angle_beta   90.00
_cell.angle_gamma   90.00
#
_symmetry.space_group_name_H-M   'P 1'
#
loop_
_entity.id
_entity.type
_entity.pdbx_description
1 polymer ?
#
loop_
_entity_poly.entity_id
_entity_poly.type
_entity_poly.pdbx_seq_one_letter_code
_entity_poly.pdbx_strand_id
1 'polypeptide(L)' 'VGWNEFRLGDVSQLPLDSKGEVKFPAITQEGQAVFRWAVFEMAKVAQQALDAAGIAPEDLDVFIPHQANMRIIDSMVKTL' A
#
# COMPACT_ATOMS: atom_id res chain seq x y z
N VAL A 1 5.51 8.11 16.83
CA VAL A 1 4.11 8.04 16.36
C VAL A 1 3.37 7.14 17.34
N GLY A 2 2.34 7.65 18.02
CA GLY A 2 1.66 6.93 19.10
C GLY A 2 0.65 5.92 18.56
N TRP A 3 0.38 4.84 19.30
CA TRP A 3 -0.60 3.80 18.93
C TRP A 3 -2.06 4.30 18.75
N ASN A 4 -2.32 5.58 19.03
CA ASN A 4 -3.64 6.22 18.95
C ASN A 4 -3.96 6.81 17.55
N GLU A 5 -3.16 6.52 16.52
CA GLU A 5 -3.26 7.20 15.23
C GLU A 5 -3.54 6.27 14.03
N PHE A 6 -3.83 4.97 14.24
CA PHE A 6 -3.81 3.99 13.13
C PHE A 6 -5.07 3.05 12.97
N ARG A 7 -6.10 3.31 12.09
CA ARG A 7 -7.04 2.32 11.38
C ARG A 7 -7.87 2.71 10.10
N LEU A 8 -7.68 2.02 8.96
CA LEU A 8 -8.14 2.33 7.58
C LEU A 8 -9.68 2.48 7.33
N GLY A 9 -10.17 3.60 6.74
CA GLY A 9 -11.54 3.71 6.19
C GLY A 9 -12.18 5.12 6.15
N ASP A 10 -13.50 5.20 5.88
CA ASP A 10 -14.32 6.42 6.03
C ASP A 10 -14.73 6.60 7.50
N VAL A 11 -14.30 7.71 8.09
CA VAL A 11 -14.48 8.02 9.52
C VAL A 11 -15.89 8.50 9.87
N SER A 12 -16.69 8.92 8.89
CA SER A 12 -18.06 9.39 9.11
C SER A 12 -19.01 8.28 9.57
N GLN A 13 -18.66 7.03 9.30
CA GLN A 13 -19.44 5.83 9.64
C GLN A 13 -19.03 5.23 10.99
N LEU A 14 -18.02 5.79 11.66
CA LEU A 14 -17.48 5.20 12.88
C LEU A 14 -18.35 5.54 14.11
N PRO A 15 -18.39 4.66 15.14
CA PRO A 15 -19.11 4.94 16.37
C PRO A 15 -18.57 6.21 17.03
N LEU A 16 -19.47 7.15 17.32
CA LEU A 16 -19.13 8.36 18.06
C LEU A 16 -19.27 8.14 19.57
N ASP A 17 -18.46 8.83 20.36
CA ASP A 17 -18.60 8.90 21.80
C ASP A 17 -19.73 9.87 22.21
N SER A 18 -19.94 10.06 23.51
CA SER A 18 -20.97 10.97 24.04
C SER A 18 -20.75 12.45 23.68
N LYS A 19 -19.57 12.81 23.16
CA LYS A 19 -19.20 14.17 22.73
C LYS A 19 -19.27 14.33 21.21
N GLY A 20 -19.62 13.27 20.47
CA GLY A 20 -19.67 13.28 19.01
C GLY A 20 -18.29 13.07 18.36
N GLU A 21 -17.29 12.63 19.12
CA GLU A 21 -15.95 12.33 18.60
C GLU A 21 -15.82 10.85 18.24
N VAL A 22 -14.96 10.50 17.29
CA VAL A 22 -14.73 9.09 16.92
C VAL A 22 -14.22 8.32 18.13
N LYS A 23 -14.94 7.27 18.53
CA LYS A 23 -14.68 6.50 19.76
C LYS A 23 -13.31 5.79 19.78
N PHE A 24 -12.75 5.47 18.61
CA PHE A 24 -11.47 4.78 18.46
C PHE A 24 -10.61 5.40 17.34
N PRO A 25 -9.28 5.36 17.45
CA PRO A 25 -8.36 5.77 16.38
C PRO A 25 -8.67 5.19 14.99
N ALA A 26 -8.50 6.02 13.95
CA ALA A 26 -8.67 5.66 12.54
C ALA A 26 -7.63 6.31 11.60
N ILE A 27 -7.16 5.54 10.61
CA ILE A 27 -6.43 5.87 9.37
C ILE A 27 -7.49 6.09 8.31
N THR A 28 -7.32 7.13 7.55
CA THR A 28 -8.03 7.29 6.28
C THR A 28 -7.02 7.04 5.16
N GLN A 29 -7.50 6.53 4.03
CA GLN A 29 -6.64 6.33 2.87
C GLN A 29 -7.39 6.71 1.61
N GLU A 30 -6.76 7.55 0.80
CA GLU A 30 -7.20 7.82 -0.57
C GLU A 30 -6.86 6.62 -1.46
N GLY A 31 -7.68 5.58 -1.40
CA GLY A 31 -7.39 4.28 -2.04
C GLY A 31 -7.05 4.39 -3.54
N GLN A 32 -7.70 5.29 -4.27
CA GLN A 32 -7.43 5.54 -5.69
C GLN A 32 -6.07 6.19 -5.93
N ALA A 33 -5.68 7.16 -5.09
CA ALA A 33 -4.38 7.79 -5.18
C ALA A 33 -3.27 6.79 -4.84
N VAL A 34 -3.45 6.02 -3.75
CA VAL A 34 -2.49 4.99 -3.35
C VAL A 34 -2.37 3.88 -4.39
N PHE A 35 -3.48 3.42 -4.99
CA PHE A 35 -3.44 2.43 -6.07
C PHE A 35 -2.58 2.90 -7.24
N ARG A 36 -2.82 4.11 -7.76
CA ARG A 36 -2.06 4.65 -8.90
C ARG A 36 -0.58 4.83 -8.56
N TRP A 37 -0.30 5.37 -7.38
CA TRP A 37 1.07 5.54 -6.91
C TRP A 37 1.79 4.19 -6.78
N ALA A 38 1.16 3.20 -6.12
CA ALA A 38 1.76 1.90 -5.88
C ALA A 38 2.11 1.17 -7.19
N VAL A 39 1.20 1.16 -8.17
CA VAL A 39 1.45 0.49 -9.46
C VAL A 39 2.57 1.17 -10.24
N PHE A 40 2.62 2.51 -10.25
CA PHE A 40 3.61 3.26 -11.03
C PHE A 40 4.99 3.27 -10.38
N GLU A 41 5.06 3.40 -9.06
CA GLU A 41 6.34 3.56 -8.35
C GLU A 41 7.05 2.22 -8.13
N MET A 42 6.30 1.12 -7.97
CA MET A 42 6.90 -0.19 -7.70
C MET A 42 7.81 -0.66 -8.82
N ALA A 43 7.49 -0.38 -10.09
CA ALA A 43 8.34 -0.75 -11.23
C ALA A 43 9.73 -0.12 -11.13
N LYS A 44 9.80 1.16 -10.75
CA LYS A 44 11.07 1.89 -10.59
C LYS A 44 11.88 1.36 -9.42
N VAL A 45 11.21 1.13 -8.29
CA VAL A 45 11.88 0.63 -7.07
C VAL A 45 12.37 -0.81 -7.27
N ALA A 46 11.61 -1.64 -8.00
CA ALA A 46 12.05 -2.99 -8.36
C ALA A 46 13.31 -2.94 -9.23
N GLN A 47 13.34 -2.10 -10.26
CA GLN A 47 14.54 -1.93 -11.09
C GLN A 47 15.74 -1.45 -10.28
N GLN A 48 15.57 -0.45 -9.40
CA GLN A 48 16.64 0.02 -8.53
C GLN A 48 17.18 -1.08 -7.61
N ALA A 49 16.31 -1.97 -7.12
CA ALA A 49 16.71 -3.10 -6.29
C ALA A 49 17.51 -4.13 -7.10
N LEU A 50 17.11 -4.42 -8.34
CA LEU A 50 17.84 -5.31 -9.25
C LEU A 50 19.23 -4.72 -9.60
N ASP A 51 19.27 -3.43 -9.95
CA ASP A 51 20.51 -2.72 -10.27
C ASP A 51 21.49 -2.75 -9.09
N ALA A 52 20.99 -2.52 -7.87
CA ALA A 52 21.80 -2.57 -6.65
C ALA A 52 22.29 -3.99 -6.31
N ALA A 53 21.50 -5.00 -6.66
CA ALA A 53 21.88 -6.41 -6.50
C ALA A 53 22.80 -6.91 -7.62
N GLY A 54 22.89 -6.18 -8.75
CA GLY A 54 23.69 -6.56 -9.91
C GLY A 54 23.14 -7.78 -10.65
N ILE A 55 21.84 -8.04 -10.55
CA ILE A 55 21.16 -9.14 -11.25
C ILE A 55 20.19 -8.57 -12.28
N ALA A 56 19.96 -9.34 -13.34
CA ALA A 56 19.00 -8.98 -14.36
C ALA A 56 17.60 -9.51 -13.99
N PRO A 57 16.50 -8.91 -14.48
CA PRO A 57 15.15 -9.39 -14.18
C PRO A 57 14.93 -10.87 -14.50
N GLU A 58 15.60 -11.41 -15.52
CA GLU A 58 15.50 -12.84 -15.90
C GLU A 58 16.12 -13.79 -14.87
N ASP A 59 17.04 -13.29 -14.04
CA ASP A 59 17.69 -14.05 -12.97
C ASP A 59 16.78 -14.17 -11.73
N LEU A 60 15.61 -13.52 -11.74
CA LEU A 60 14.68 -13.51 -10.62
C LEU A 60 13.74 -14.73 -10.68
N ASP A 61 13.95 -15.70 -9.80
CA ASP A 61 13.07 -16.88 -9.71
C ASP A 61 11.66 -16.54 -9.22
N VAL A 62 11.56 -15.63 -8.24
CA VAL A 62 10.31 -15.33 -7.53
C VAL A 62 10.25 -13.86 -7.16
N PHE A 63 9.11 -13.24 -7.45
CA PHE A 63 8.74 -11.92 -6.95
C PHE A 63 7.72 -12.04 -5.81
N ILE A 64 8.07 -11.56 -4.61
CA ILE A 64 7.22 -11.66 -3.40
C ILE A 64 6.82 -10.25 -2.93
N PRO A 65 5.70 -9.68 -3.43
CA PRO A 65 5.26 -8.34 -3.04
C PRO A 65 4.55 -8.33 -1.68
N HIS A 66 4.51 -7.15 -1.04
CA HIS A 66 3.58 -6.92 0.07
C HIS A 66 2.13 -7.16 -0.37
N GLN A 67 1.39 -7.92 0.43
CA GLN A 67 0.03 -8.36 0.13
C GLN A 67 -1.01 -7.27 0.47
N ALA A 68 -0.97 -6.14 -0.24
CA ALA A 68 -1.91 -5.04 -0.01
C ALA A 68 -3.34 -5.40 -0.44
N ASN A 69 -3.50 -5.85 -1.69
CA ASN A 69 -4.72 -6.44 -2.26
C ASN A 69 -4.42 -7.01 -3.65
N MET A 70 -5.26 -7.95 -4.12
CA MET A 70 -5.08 -8.61 -5.41
C MET A 70 -5.07 -7.65 -6.61
N ARG A 71 -5.86 -6.57 -6.58
CA ARG A 71 -5.90 -5.62 -7.70
C ARG A 71 -4.55 -4.94 -7.92
N ILE A 72 -3.85 -4.57 -6.83
CA ILE A 72 -2.52 -3.99 -6.91
C ILE A 72 -1.51 -5.02 -7.42
N ILE A 73 -1.55 -6.25 -6.88
CA ILE A 73 -0.63 -7.32 -7.27
C ILE A 73 -0.80 -7.64 -8.76
N ASP A 74 -2.03 -7.81 -9.24
CA ASP A 74 -2.32 -8.09 -10.65
C ASP A 74 -1.86 -6.96 -11.58
N SER A 75 -1.95 -5.70 -11.13
CA SER A 75 -1.42 -4.56 -11.89
C SER A 75 0.10 -4.49 -11.89
N MET A 76 0.76 -4.83 -10.78
CA MET A 76 2.23 -4.91 -10.70
C MET A 76 2.76 -5.98 -11.65
N VAL A 77 2.19 -7.18 -11.64
CA VAL A 77 2.60 -8.30 -12.53
C VAL A 77 2.46 -7.95 -14.02
N LYS A 78 1.56 -7.03 -14.39
CA LYS A 78 1.43 -6.56 -15.77
C LYS A 78 2.42 -5.46 -16.16
N THR A 79 3.02 -4.79 -15.17
CA THR A 79 3.87 -3.61 -15.35
C THR A 79 5.36 -3.95 -15.20
N LEU A 80 5.67 -4.95 -14.36
CA LEU A 80 6.99 -5.57 -14.18
C LEU A 80 7.22 -6.64 -15.26
#